data_AF-A0A497B955-F1
#
_entry.id   AF-A0A497B955-F1
#
_cell.length_a   1.000
_cell.length_b   1.000
_cell.length_c   1.000
_cell.angle_alpha   90.00
_cell.angle_beta   90.00
_cell.angle_gamma   90.00
#
_symmetry.space_group_name_H-M   'P 1'
#
loop_
_entity.id
_entity.type
_entity.pdbx_description
1 polymer ?
#
loop_
_entity_poly.entity_id
_entity_poly.type
_entity_poly.pdbx_seq_one_letter_code
_entity_poly.pdbx_strand_id
1 'polypeptide(L)'
;MKIGFDLDGVVVQQVVGLLRIYDLMEDRDKAVDLSRYYYMDPKIQLNPLLFILEEDELYFITGRNEMYKDLTEKFVKRFFPQGKLIMVNHSIPNMLTEMKTWYQRQAMLKANIINSIGLDVYIDDSPLVVRELRKLCPNTKILCYGGRIA
;
A
#
# COMPACT_ATOMS: atom_id res chain seq x y z
N MET A 1 1.84 -20.32 5.04
CA MET A 1 1.97 -19.47 3.83
C MET A 1 2.42 -18.09 4.23
N LYS A 2 3.10 -17.35 3.36
CA LYS A 2 3.42 -15.93 3.55
C LYS A 2 2.51 -15.09 2.66
N ILE A 3 1.62 -14.31 3.28
CA ILE A 3 0.58 -13.56 2.58
C ILE A 3 0.81 -12.07 2.80
N GLY A 4 0.92 -11.33 1.69
CA GLY A 4 1.13 -9.88 1.72
C GLY A 4 -0.05 -9.08 1.18
N PHE A 5 -0.24 -7.89 1.74
CA PHE A 5 -1.26 -6.95 1.31
C PHE A 5 -0.63 -5.57 1.11
N ASP A 6 -1.06 -4.85 0.07
CA ASP A 6 -0.97 -3.38 0.10
C ASP A 6 -1.86 -2.84 1.23
N LEU A 7 -1.59 -1.61 1.71
CA LEU A 7 -2.45 -0.98 2.71
C LEU A 7 -3.57 -0.16 2.08
N ASP A 8 -3.26 0.78 1.19
CA ASP A 8 -4.18 1.85 0.82
C ASP A 8 -5.04 1.45 -0.39
N GLY A 9 -6.33 1.24 -0.16
CA GLY A 9 -7.27 0.71 -1.16
C GLY A 9 -7.49 -0.80 -1.02
N VAL A 10 -6.65 -1.50 -0.26
CA VAL A 10 -6.84 -2.90 0.12
C VAL A 10 -7.32 -3.03 1.56
N VAL A 11 -6.41 -2.85 2.53
CA VAL A 11 -6.71 -3.02 3.97
C VAL A 11 -7.44 -1.80 4.51
N VAL A 12 -7.01 -0.62 4.09
CA VAL A 12 -7.53 0.68 4.51
C VAL A 12 -8.27 1.32 3.33
N GLN A 13 -9.45 1.89 3.60
CA GLN A 13 -10.16 2.66 2.59
C GLN A 13 -9.36 3.93 2.21
N GLN A 14 -9.05 4.11 0.93
CA GLN A 14 -8.39 5.32 0.44
C GLN A 14 -9.38 6.30 -0.19
N VAL A 15 -9.33 7.57 0.22
CA VAL A 15 -10.14 8.66 -0.35
C VAL A 15 -9.25 9.52 -1.25
N VAL A 16 -9.12 9.11 -2.51
CA VAL A 16 -8.19 9.73 -3.49
C VAL A 16 -8.43 11.22 -3.69
N GLY A 17 -9.69 11.64 -3.75
CA GLY A 17 -10.03 13.06 -3.92
C GLY A 17 -9.50 13.94 -2.78
N LEU A 18 -9.56 13.44 -1.54
CA LEU A 18 -9.06 14.16 -0.38
C LEU A 18 -7.52 14.23 -0.37
N LEU A 19 -6.85 13.13 -0.71
CA LEU A 19 -5.39 13.13 -0.87
C LEU A 19 -4.94 14.11 -1.96
N ARG A 20 -5.67 14.15 -3.08
CA ARG A 20 -5.39 15.10 -4.16
C ARG A 20 -5.59 16.56 -3.73
N ILE A 21 -6.56 16.84 -2.86
CA ILE A 21 -6.72 18.18 -2.28
C ILE A 21 -5.47 18.56 -1.49
N TYR A 22 -4.96 17.69 -0.62
CA TYR A 22 -3.75 17.96 0.15
C TYR A 22 -2.53 18.21 -0.76
N ASP A 23 -2.37 17.43 -1.83
CA ASP A 23 -1.27 17.62 -2.79
C ASP A 23 -1.31 18.97 -3.51
N LEU A 24 -2.50 19.54 -3.70
CA LEU A 24 -2.72 20.81 -4.39
C LEU A 24 -2.73 22.03 -3.46
N MET A 25 -2.68 21.84 -2.14
CA MET A 25 -2.63 22.94 -1.19
C MET A 25 -1.33 23.74 -1.31
N GLU A 26 -1.45 25.08 -1.36
CA GLU A 26 -0.30 26.00 -1.39
C GLU A 26 0.46 25.99 -0.05
N ASP A 27 -0.27 26.02 1.06
CA ASP A 27 0.28 25.90 2.41
C ASP A 27 0.65 24.44 2.70
N ARG A 28 1.94 24.13 2.55
CA ARG A 28 2.48 22.78 2.71
C ARG A 28 2.46 22.28 4.14
N ASP A 29 2.68 23.15 5.12
CA ASP A 29 2.66 22.77 6.53
C ASP A 29 1.24 22.36 6.93
N LYS A 30 0.25 23.16 6.53
CA LYS A 30 -1.16 22.83 6.76
C LYS A 30 -1.61 21.57 6.01
N ALA A 31 -1.10 21.34 4.80
CA ALA A 31 -1.40 20.12 4.04
C ALA A 31 -0.90 18.87 4.77
N VAL A 32 0.32 18.93 5.33
CA VAL A 32 0.92 17.86 6.14
C VAL A 32 0.13 17.62 7.42
N ASP A 33 -0.28 18.68 8.13
CA ASP A 33 -1.08 18.52 9.35
C ASP A 33 -2.42 17.86 9.07
N LEU A 34 -3.14 18.30 8.03
CA LEU A 34 -4.42 17.70 7.64
C LEU A 34 -4.29 16.26 7.15
N SER A 35 -3.23 15.94 6.40
CA SER A 35 -2.99 14.56 5.96
C SER A 35 -2.67 13.64 7.14
N ARG A 36 -2.01 14.14 8.20
CA ARG A 36 -1.81 13.36 9.43
C ARG A 36 -3.15 13.00 10.07
N TYR A 37 -4.11 13.93 10.17
CA TYR A 37 -5.45 13.63 10.68
C TYR A 37 -6.15 12.53 9.86
N TYR A 38 -6.01 12.57 8.53
CA TYR A 38 -6.54 11.53 7.65
C TYR A 38 -5.96 10.13 7.98
N TYR A 39 -4.67 10.05 8.31
CA TYR A 39 -4.00 8.78 8.67
C TYR A 39 -4.14 8.37 10.14
N MET A 40 -4.73 9.19 11.01
CA MET A 40 -4.86 8.88 12.44
C MET A 40 -5.95 7.85 12.75
N ASP A 41 -7.04 7.84 11.98
CA ASP A 41 -8.16 6.90 12.19
C ASP A 41 -8.64 6.29 10.85
N PRO A 42 -7.78 5.50 10.19
CA PRO A 42 -8.11 4.90 8.92
C PRO A 42 -9.23 3.85 9.08
N LYS A 43 -10.21 3.89 8.20
CA LYS A 43 -11.28 2.89 8.15
C LYS A 43 -10.77 1.60 7.50
N ILE A 44 -10.89 0.48 8.21
CA ILE A 44 -10.60 -0.85 7.67
C ILE A 44 -11.63 -1.19 6.58
N GLN A 45 -11.13 -1.53 5.39
CA GLN A 45 -11.92 -1.95 4.23
C GLN A 45 -11.90 -3.47 4.07
N LEU A 46 -10.72 -4.09 4.18
CA LEU A 46 -10.52 -5.53 4.16
C LEU A 46 -9.82 -5.95 5.44
N ASN A 47 -10.33 -7.00 6.10
CA ASN A 47 -9.65 -7.61 7.25
C ASN A 47 -8.75 -8.77 6.75
N PRO A 48 -7.41 -8.62 6.77
CA PRO A 48 -6.47 -9.68 6.36
C PRO A 48 -6.59 -10.96 7.19
N LEU A 49 -7.05 -10.85 8.44
CA LEU A 49 -7.17 -12.00 9.33
C LEU A 49 -8.20 -13.04 8.87
N LEU A 50 -9.05 -12.68 7.91
CA LEU A 50 -10.02 -13.59 7.29
C LEU A 50 -9.38 -14.49 6.20
N PHE A 51 -8.12 -14.24 5.84
CA PHE A 51 -7.42 -14.93 4.76
C PHE A 51 -6.22 -15.75 5.24
N ILE A 52 -5.90 -15.70 6.54
CA ILE A 52 -4.72 -16.33 7.10
C ILE A 52 -5.12 -17.35 8.17
N LEU A 53 -4.37 -18.44 8.24
CA LEU A 53 -4.38 -19.39 9.36
C LEU A 53 -3.35 -18.98 10.43
N GLU A 54 -3.30 -19.71 11.55
CA GLU A 54 -2.41 -19.39 12.67
C GLU A 54 -0.92 -19.53 12.30
N GLU A 55 -0.61 -20.49 11.44
CA GLU A 55 0.73 -20.77 10.92
C GLU A 55 1.16 -19.86 9.76
N ASP A 56 0.26 -19.02 9.25
CA ASP A 56 0.55 -18.12 8.14
C ASP A 56 1.24 -16.83 8.63
N GLU A 57 2.13 -16.29 7.80
CA GLU A 57 2.80 -15.02 8.07
C GLU A 57 2.12 -13.88 7.31
N LEU A 58 1.72 -12.83 8.05
CA LEU A 58 1.07 -11.64 7.50
C LEU A 58 2.08 -10.52 7.23
N TYR A 59 2.07 -9.99 6.01
CA TYR A 59 2.92 -8.87 5.59
C TYR A 59 2.07 -7.70 5.05
N PHE A 60 2.50 -6.48 5.32
CA PHE A 60 1.97 -5.26 4.72
C PHE A 60 3.07 -4.56 3.94
N ILE A 61 2.89 -4.38 2.63
CA ILE A 61 3.86 -3.68 1.76
C ILE A 61 3.20 -2.44 1.20
N THR A 62 3.49 -1.28 1.80
CA THR A 62 2.83 -0.02 1.47
C THR A 62 3.77 0.97 0.83
N GLY A 63 3.23 1.74 -0.13
CA GLY A 63 3.90 2.91 -0.68
C GLY A 63 3.70 4.19 0.14
N ARG A 64 3.18 4.17 1.37
CA ARG A 64 3.04 5.42 2.14
C ARG A 64 4.39 6.15 2.29
N ASN A 65 4.34 7.48 2.30
CA ASN A 65 5.50 8.31 2.57
C ASN A 65 6.03 8.06 4.01
N GLU A 66 7.36 8.04 4.18
CA GLU A 66 8.04 7.78 5.46
C GLU A 66 7.58 8.72 6.58
N MET A 67 7.11 9.93 6.26
CA MET A 67 6.54 10.87 7.24
C MET A 67 5.30 10.34 7.98
N TYR A 68 4.63 9.31 7.45
CA TYR A 68 3.47 8.67 8.06
C TYR A 68 3.79 7.31 8.69
N LYS A 69 5.08 6.98 8.82
CA LYS A 69 5.52 5.70 9.37
C LYS A 69 5.03 5.48 10.79
N ASP A 70 5.17 6.47 11.66
CA ASP A 70 4.73 6.40 13.05
C ASP A 70 3.23 6.07 13.18
N LEU A 71 2.40 6.72 12.37
CA LEU A 71 0.96 6.49 12.32
C LEU A 71 0.64 5.11 11.74
N THR A 72 1.34 4.71 10.67
CA THR A 72 1.12 3.43 10.00
C THR A 72 1.54 2.25 10.86
N GLU A 73 2.67 2.34 11.56
CA GLU A 73 3.12 1.33 12.53
C GLU A 73 2.15 1.20 13.69
N LYS A 74 1.68 2.32 14.26
CA LYS A 74 0.66 2.32 15.33
C LYS A 74 -0.63 1.67 14.87
N PHE A 75 -1.09 1.97 13.66
CA PHE A 75 -2.27 1.34 13.07
C PHE A 75 -2.09 -0.17 12.94
N VAL A 76 -1.02 -0.63 12.27
CA VAL A 76 -0.75 -2.06 12.08
C VAL A 76 -0.65 -2.77 13.42
N LYS A 77 0.10 -2.23 14.38
CA LYS A 77 0.25 -2.83 15.71
C LYS A 77 -1.07 -2.92 16.48
N ARG A 78 -1.96 -1.93 16.33
CA ARG A 78 -3.26 -1.88 17.01
C ARG A 78 -4.24 -2.92 16.47
N PHE A 79 -4.33 -3.08 15.16
CA PHE A 79 -5.36 -3.91 14.53
C PHE A 79 -4.87 -5.28 14.06
N PHE A 80 -3.58 -5.39 13.73
CA PHE A 80 -2.94 -6.58 13.16
C PHE A 80 -1.57 -6.81 13.84
N PRO A 81 -1.54 -7.09 15.16
CA PRO A 81 -0.30 -7.16 15.93
C PRO A 81 0.73 -8.20 15.43
N GLN A 82 0.28 -9.23 14.69
CA GLN A 82 1.15 -10.22 14.04
C GLN A 82 1.68 -9.78 12.67
N GLY A 83 1.18 -8.66 12.14
CA GLY A 83 1.52 -8.18 10.80
C GLY A 83 2.88 -7.49 10.75
N LYS A 84 3.67 -7.84 9.73
CA LYS A 84 4.98 -7.24 9.45
C LYS A 84 4.83 -6.10 8.44
N LEU A 85 5.05 -4.85 8.88
CA LEU A 85 4.98 -3.67 8.02
C LEU A 85 6.30 -3.43 7.28
N ILE A 86 6.22 -3.19 5.98
CA ILE A 86 7.32 -2.80 5.11
C ILE A 86 6.88 -1.60 4.28
N MET A 87 7.62 -0.50 4.41
CA MET A 87 7.38 0.71 3.64
C MET A 87 8.32 0.75 2.44
N VAL A 88 7.77 0.85 1.23
CA VAL A 88 8.55 1.20 0.04
C VAL A 88 8.56 2.71 -0.08
N ASN A 89 9.73 3.31 0.15
CA ASN A 89 9.86 4.76 0.16
C ASN A 89 9.37 5.36 -1.18
N HIS A 90 8.41 6.28 -1.07
CA HIS A 90 7.61 6.78 -2.18
C HIS A 90 7.70 8.30 -2.28
N SER A 91 7.99 8.78 -3.50
CA SER A 91 7.66 10.14 -3.94
C SER A 91 6.56 10.08 -5.02
N ILE A 92 5.43 10.79 -4.82
CA ILE A 92 4.38 10.96 -5.84
C ILE A 92 4.93 11.86 -6.95
N PRO A 93 4.77 11.50 -8.25
CA PRO A 93 5.21 12.36 -9.33
C PRO A 93 4.33 13.61 -9.41
N ASN A 94 4.94 14.74 -9.76
CA ASN A 94 4.20 16.01 -9.86
C ASN A 94 3.39 16.11 -11.18
N MET A 95 3.69 15.30 -12.19
CA MET A 95 3.04 15.35 -13.51
C MET A 95 2.32 14.06 -13.90
N LEU A 96 1.17 14.21 -14.59
CA LEU A 96 0.37 13.08 -15.08
C LEU A 96 1.12 12.15 -16.05
N THR A 97 2.03 12.70 -16.87
CA THR A 97 2.88 11.94 -17.80
C THR A 97 3.82 10.98 -17.08
N GLU A 98 4.14 11.23 -15.82
CA GLU A 98 4.99 10.40 -14.98
C GLU A 98 4.21 9.29 -14.24
N MET A 99 2.87 9.24 -14.38
CA MET A 99 2.05 8.25 -13.67
C MET A 99 2.33 6.82 -14.12
N LYS A 100 2.52 6.59 -15.43
CA LYS A 100 2.81 5.25 -15.96
C LYS A 100 4.16 4.73 -15.48
N THR A 101 5.20 5.57 -15.54
CA THR A 101 6.55 5.24 -15.05
C THR A 101 6.53 5.07 -13.54
N TRP A 102 5.68 5.82 -12.84
CA TRP A 102 5.49 5.69 -11.41
C TRP A 102 4.90 4.34 -11.00
N TYR A 103 3.81 3.89 -11.63
CA TYR A 103 3.24 2.56 -11.33
C TYR A 103 4.24 1.44 -11.58
N GLN A 104 5.05 1.54 -12.63
CA GLN A 104 6.13 0.59 -12.91
C GLN A 104 7.19 0.61 -11.81
N ARG A 105 7.60 1.79 -11.33
CA ARG A 105 8.55 1.93 -10.22
C ARG A 105 8.00 1.34 -8.92
N GLN A 106 6.72 1.57 -8.61
CA GLN A 106 6.06 0.96 -7.45
C GLN A 106 6.05 -0.56 -7.54
N ALA A 107 5.66 -1.09 -8.71
CA ALA A 107 5.70 -2.54 -8.95
C ALA A 107 7.12 -3.10 -8.79
N MET A 108 8.17 -2.42 -9.27
CA MET A 108 9.56 -2.86 -9.10
C MET A 108 10.00 -2.87 -7.62
N LEU A 109 9.71 -1.81 -6.88
CA LEU A 109 10.07 -1.72 -5.46
C LEU A 109 9.37 -2.82 -4.64
N LYS A 110 8.07 -3.02 -4.87
CA LYS A 110 7.30 -4.08 -4.22
C LYS A 110 7.77 -5.46 -4.65
N ALA A 111 8.04 -5.69 -5.93
CA ALA A 111 8.51 -6.98 -6.44
C ALA A 111 9.81 -7.42 -5.79
N ASN A 112 10.76 -6.51 -5.56
CA ASN A 112 12.01 -6.83 -4.87
C ASN A 112 11.75 -7.39 -3.46
N ILE A 113 10.81 -6.79 -2.73
CA ILE A 113 10.43 -7.24 -1.38
C ILE A 113 9.67 -8.57 -1.44
N ILE A 114 8.66 -8.66 -2.32
CA ILE A 114 7.84 -9.87 -2.52
C ILE A 114 8.74 -11.07 -2.79
N ASN A 115 9.67 -10.94 -3.74
CA ASN A 115 10.61 -12.00 -4.11
C ASN A 115 11.63 -12.28 -3.01
N SER A 116 12.15 -11.26 -2.31
CA SER A 116 13.11 -11.43 -1.22
C SER A 116 12.52 -12.18 -0.03
N ILE A 117 11.25 -11.96 0.29
CA ILE A 117 10.55 -12.65 1.38
C ILE A 117 10.08 -14.04 0.94
N GLY A 118 9.83 -14.19 -0.36
CA GLY A 118 9.20 -15.37 -0.93
C GLY A 118 7.72 -15.44 -0.52
N LEU A 119 6.95 -14.38 -0.82
CA LEU A 119 5.51 -14.42 -0.58
C LEU A 119 4.82 -15.44 -1.49
N ASP A 120 3.84 -16.15 -0.94
CA ASP A 120 2.98 -17.07 -1.69
C ASP A 120 1.85 -16.32 -2.40
N VAL A 121 1.27 -15.33 -1.72
CA VAL A 121 0.16 -14.51 -2.22
C VAL A 121 0.44 -13.04 -1.91
N TYR A 122 0.17 -12.15 -2.88
CA TYR A 122 0.21 -10.72 -2.66
C TYR A 122 -1.01 -10.02 -3.28
N ILE A 123 -1.62 -9.11 -2.53
CA ILE A 123 -2.86 -8.42 -2.92
C ILE A 123 -2.62 -6.91 -3.03
N ASP A 124 -3.04 -6.31 -4.14
CA ASP A 124 -2.90 -4.87 -4.42
C ASP A 124 -4.17 -4.33 -5.11
N ASP A 125 -4.50 -3.05 -4.96
CA ASP A 125 -5.72 -2.45 -5.53
C ASP A 125 -5.50 -1.83 -6.91
N SER A 126 -4.23 -1.56 -7.29
CA SER A 126 -3.90 -0.89 -8.54
C SER A 126 -3.74 -1.88 -9.69
N PRO A 127 -4.63 -1.87 -10.72
CA PRO A 127 -4.54 -2.82 -11.84
C PRO A 127 -3.23 -2.71 -12.61
N LEU A 128 -2.66 -1.49 -12.69
CA LEU A 128 -1.39 -1.24 -13.37
C LEU A 128 -0.21 -1.83 -12.59
N VAL A 129 -0.20 -1.72 -11.26
CA VAL A 129 0.82 -2.35 -10.41
C VAL A 129 0.69 -3.87 -10.47
N VAL A 130 -0.53 -4.40 -10.30
CA VAL A 130 -0.82 -5.83 -10.36
C VAL A 130 -0.34 -6.44 -11.68
N ARG A 131 -0.60 -5.79 -12.81
CA ARG A 131 -0.16 -6.28 -14.13
C ARG A 131 1.35 -6.42 -14.22
N GLU A 132 2.11 -5.47 -13.69
CA GLU A 132 3.57 -5.55 -13.70
C GLU A 132 4.10 -6.53 -12.65
N LEU A 133 3.52 -6.58 -11.45
CA LEU A 133 3.89 -7.55 -10.41
C LEU A 133 3.73 -9.00 -10.87
N ARG A 134 2.69 -9.33 -11.64
CA ARG A 134 2.49 -10.67 -12.22
C ARG A 134 3.63 -11.10 -13.14
N LYS A 135 4.33 -10.16 -13.78
CA LYS A 135 5.51 -10.44 -14.61
C LYS A 135 6.76 -10.57 -13.76
N LEU A 136 6.90 -9.72 -12.74
CA LEU A 136 8.10 -9.59 -11.92
C LEU A 136 8.19 -10.64 -10.80
N CYS A 137 7.07 -11.22 -10.39
CA CYS A 137 6.97 -12.18 -9.29
C CYS A 137 6.30 -13.48 -9.76
N PRO A 138 6.91 -14.27 -10.68
CA PRO A 138 6.26 -15.43 -11.29
C PRO A 138 5.92 -16.56 -10.28
N ASN A 139 6.57 -16.58 -9.12
CA ASN A 139 6.38 -17.58 -8.08
C ASN A 139 5.37 -17.16 -7.00
N THR A 140 4.82 -15.95 -7.10
CA THR A 140 3.84 -15.41 -6.13
C THR A 140 2.50 -15.24 -6.82
N LYS A 141 1.40 -15.65 -6.17
CA LYS A 141 0.06 -15.39 -6.67
C LYS A 141 -0.32 -13.92 -6.44
N ILE A 142 -0.31 -13.13 -7.50
CA ILE A 142 -0.70 -11.71 -7.43
C ILE A 142 -2.19 -11.53 -7.74
N LEU A 143 -2.93 -11.00 -6.76
CA LEU A 143 -4.37 -10.73 -6.85
C LEU A 143 -4.65 -9.22 -6.90
N CYS A 144 -5.62 -8.84 -7.74
CA CYS A 144 -6.17 -7.49 -7.75
C CYS A 144 -7.38 -7.48 -6.81
N TYR A 145 -7.34 -6.66 -5.76
CA TYR A 145 -8.49 -6.50 -4.86
C TYR A 145 -9.22 -5.21 -5.19
N GLY A 146 -10.50 -5.36 -5.53
CA GLY A 146 -11.23 -4.28 -6.17
C GLY A 146 -10.54 -3.84 -7.47
N GLY A 147 -10.63 -2.56 -7.75
CA GLY A 147 -9.97 -1.92 -8.87
C GLY A 147 -10.52 -0.53 -9.05
N ARG A 148 -9.67 0.47 -8.89
CA ARG A 148 -9.97 1.78 -9.44
C ARG A 148 -9.96 1.59 -10.95
N ILE A 149 -11.13 1.67 -11.57
CA ILE A 149 -11.22 1.74 -13.02
C ILE A 149 -10.47 3.02 -13.38
N ALA A 150 -9.26 2.84 -13.90
CA ALA A 150 -8.44 3.93 -14.43
C ALA A 150 -8.99 4.42 -15.75
#